data_AF-A0A7W0K7B8-F1
#
_entry.id   AF-A0A7W0K7B8-F1
#
_cell.length_a   1.000
_cell.length_b   1.000
_cell.length_c   1.000
_cell.angle_alpha   90.00
_cell.angle_beta   90.00
_cell.angle_gamma   90.00
#
_symmetry.space_group_name_H-M   'P 1'
#
loop_
_entity.id
_entity.type
_entity.pdbx_description
1 polymer ?
#
loop_
_entity_poly.entity_id
_entity_poly.type
_entity_poly.pdbx_seq_one_letter_code
_entity_poly.pdbx_strand_id
1 'polypeptide(L)'
;MSEAVFVVLRLELQNVEPLIWRVVRVPGDLRLRELHRVLQTVMGWGDRHPHSFADGSAMPPDENLTIVEALAAAHSRLTYVYDEQLAWRLRITRARGMWRPGSRHPIICLDGYLAGPRDGTVGPLAYSAILAGTLGRGPKLSRDVLESLGPGFDPERFDRSAINRELAQLRGVPASAG
;
A
#
# COMPACT_ATOMS: atom_id res chain seq x y z
N MET A 1 6.84 -21.87 22.53
CA MET A 1 6.05 -21.02 21.63
C MET A 1 6.97 -19.92 21.13
N SER A 2 7.26 -19.89 19.83
CA SER A 2 8.01 -18.77 19.24
C SER A 2 7.15 -17.51 19.29
N GLU A 3 7.73 -16.41 19.74
CA GLU A 3 7.07 -15.11 19.75
C GLU A 3 6.82 -14.66 18.30
N ALA A 4 5.62 -14.16 18.02
CA ALA A 4 5.29 -13.68 16.68
C ALA A 4 6.23 -12.52 16.30
N VAL A 5 7.01 -12.72 15.24
CA VAL A 5 7.92 -11.70 14.71
C VAL A 5 7.10 -10.77 13.83
N PHE A 6 7.13 -9.48 14.12
CA PHE A 6 6.51 -8.45 13.27
C PHE A 6 7.56 -7.72 12.46
N VAL A 7 7.18 -7.33 11.24
CA VAL A 7 7.98 -6.49 10.36
C VAL A 7 7.26 -5.17 10.10
N VAL A 8 8.01 -4.08 10.06
CA VAL A 8 7.51 -2.77 9.63
C VAL A 8 7.91 -2.56 8.18
N LEU A 9 6.94 -2.27 7.34
CA LEU A 9 7.10 -2.03 5.92
C LEU A 9 6.83 -0.56 5.61
N ARG A 10 7.71 0.00 4.79
CA ARG A 10 7.54 1.28 4.10
C ARG A 10 7.00 0.99 2.71
N LEU A 11 5.85 1.57 2.39
CA LEU A 11 5.17 1.45 1.11
C LEU A 11 5.20 2.80 0.41
N GLU A 12 5.74 2.87 -0.79
CA GLU A 12 5.90 4.13 -1.54
C GLU A 12 5.36 3.99 -2.95
N LEU A 13 4.35 4.80 -3.29
CA LEU A 13 3.79 4.84 -4.63
C LEU A 13 4.75 5.55 -5.57
N GLN A 14 5.36 4.78 -6.47
CA GLN A 14 6.35 5.27 -7.40
C GLN A 14 5.70 6.08 -8.52
N ASN A 15 6.49 6.99 -9.11
CA ASN A 15 6.09 7.83 -10.24
C ASN A 15 4.90 8.76 -9.95
N VAL A 16 4.66 9.06 -8.67
CA VAL A 16 3.68 10.05 -8.21
C VAL A 16 4.35 11.13 -7.38
N GLU A 17 4.08 12.39 -7.70
CA GLU A 17 4.57 13.55 -6.96
C GLU A 17 3.41 14.51 -6.57
N PRO A 18 3.32 14.94 -5.30
CA PRO A 18 4.17 14.56 -4.16
C PRO A 18 4.03 13.09 -3.78
N LEU A 19 5.08 12.53 -3.16
CA LEU A 19 5.14 11.09 -2.85
C LEU A 19 3.99 10.65 -1.93
N ILE A 20 3.19 9.70 -2.39
CA ILE A 20 2.16 9.03 -1.58
C ILE A 20 2.76 7.80 -0.93
N TRP A 21 2.51 7.64 0.37
CA TRP A 21 3.17 6.56 1.09
C TRP A 21 2.46 6.11 2.37
N ARG A 22 2.79 4.90 2.81
CA ARG A 22 2.31 4.29 4.07
C ARG A 22 3.45 3.62 4.84
N VAL A 23 3.30 3.53 6.15
CA VAL A 23 4.11 2.70 7.04
C VAL A 23 3.18 1.74 7.74
N VAL A 24 3.40 0.44 7.56
CA VAL A 24 2.53 -0.62 8.07
C VAL A 24 3.33 -1.63 8.87
N ARG A 25 2.77 -2.13 9.96
CA ARG A 25 3.30 -3.29 10.68
C ARG A 25 2.43 -4.49 10.38
N VAL A 26 3.07 -5.60 10.06
CA VAL A 26 2.44 -6.88 9.71
C VAL A 26 3.20 -8.03 10.38
N PRO A 27 2.58 -9.20 10.58
CA PRO A 27 3.32 -10.42 10.91
C PRO A 27 4.38 -10.72 9.84
N GLY A 28 5.56 -11.15 10.26
CA GLY A 28 6.65 -11.49 9.35
C GLY A 28 6.39 -12.76 8.54
N ASP A 29 5.54 -13.65 9.06
CA ASP A 29 5.07 -14.87 8.43
C ASP A 29 3.82 -14.67 7.56
N LEU A 30 3.30 -13.45 7.45
CA LEU A 30 2.23 -13.12 6.52
C LEU A 30 2.68 -13.44 5.09
N ARG A 31 1.84 -14.09 4.29
CA ARG A 31 2.18 -14.47 2.91
C ARG A 31 1.96 -13.28 1.95
N LEU A 32 2.64 -13.27 0.81
CA LEU A 32 2.48 -12.20 -0.18
C LEU A 32 1.02 -12.06 -0.68
N ARG A 33 0.31 -13.16 -0.89
CA ARG A 33 -1.13 -13.13 -1.23
C ARG A 33 -2.01 -12.47 -0.17
N GLU A 34 -1.58 -12.49 1.09
CA GLU A 34 -2.27 -11.81 2.18
C GLU A 34 -1.81 -10.35 2.29
N LEU A 35 -0.53 -10.08 2.02
CA LEU A 35 0.01 -8.74 1.89
C LEU A 35 -0.73 -7.94 0.81
N HIS A 36 -1.10 -8.55 -0.32
CA HIS A 36 -1.93 -7.93 -1.36
C HIS A 36 -3.16 -7.21 -0.77
N ARG A 37 -3.93 -7.88 0.09
CA ARG A 37 -5.12 -7.29 0.74
C ARG A 37 -4.77 -6.12 1.65
N VAL A 38 -3.62 -6.18 2.32
CA VAL A 38 -3.11 -5.07 3.14
C VAL A 38 -2.77 -3.89 2.24
N LEU A 39 -2.08 -4.10 1.12
CA LEU A 39 -1.71 -3.05 0.17
C LEU A 39 -2.94 -2.36 -0.43
N GLN A 40 -3.95 -3.15 -0.85
CA GLN A 40 -5.23 -2.65 -1.34
C GLN A 40 -5.90 -1.73 -0.30
N THR A 41 -6.01 -2.21 0.95
CA THR A 41 -6.65 -1.46 2.05
C THR A 41 -5.92 -0.14 2.33
N VAL A 42 -4.59 -0.16 2.49
CA VAL A 42 -3.85 1.04 2.90
C VAL A 42 -3.70 2.09 1.80
N MET A 43 -3.80 1.68 0.53
CA MET A 43 -3.83 2.58 -0.61
C MET A 43 -5.25 3.07 -0.95
N GLY A 44 -6.29 2.44 -0.41
CA GLY A 44 -7.69 2.75 -0.71
C GLY A 44 -8.14 2.21 -2.08
N TRP A 45 -7.53 1.12 -2.54
CA TRP A 45 -7.90 0.42 -3.76
C TRP A 45 -8.97 -0.64 -3.50
N GLY A 46 -9.75 -0.96 -4.53
CA GLY A 46 -10.91 -1.84 -4.45
C GLY A 46 -10.68 -3.26 -4.96
N ASP A 47 -9.42 -3.65 -5.23
CA ASP A 47 -9.05 -4.98 -5.72
C ASP A 47 -9.79 -5.41 -7.00
N ARG A 48 -9.90 -4.50 -7.97
CA ARG A 48 -10.67 -4.67 -9.21
C ARG A 48 -9.83 -5.02 -10.43
N HIS A 49 -8.51 -4.99 -10.30
CA HIS A 49 -7.57 -5.19 -11.39
C HIS A 49 -6.51 -6.24 -11.03
N PRO A 50 -5.85 -6.87 -12.02
CA PRO A 50 -4.73 -7.77 -11.78
C PRO A 50 -3.59 -7.10 -11.01
N HIS A 51 -2.80 -7.91 -10.30
CA HIS A 51 -1.62 -7.46 -9.58
C HIS A 51 -0.47 -8.47 -9.71
N SER A 52 0.74 -8.03 -9.36
CA SER A 52 1.91 -8.91 -9.24
C SER A 52 2.95 -8.34 -8.26
N PHE A 53 3.84 -9.20 -7.74
CA PHE A 53 4.97 -8.80 -6.89
C PHE A 53 6.30 -8.68 -7.66
N ALA A 54 6.23 -8.36 -8.96
CA ALA A 54 7.38 -8.06 -9.80
C ALA A 54 7.01 -7.01 -10.85
N ASP A 55 7.98 -6.25 -11.36
CA ASP A 55 7.77 -5.57 -12.62
C ASP A 55 7.88 -6.59 -13.77
N GLY A 56 7.18 -6.37 -14.89
CA GLY A 56 7.10 -7.33 -16.00
C GLY A 56 8.43 -7.75 -16.64
N SER A 57 9.58 -7.25 -16.15
CA SER A 57 10.93 -7.71 -16.48
C SER A 57 11.45 -8.86 -15.62
N ALA A 58 10.80 -9.17 -14.49
CA ALA A 58 11.20 -10.23 -13.57
C ALA A 58 10.09 -11.27 -13.38
N MET A 59 10.48 -12.51 -13.10
CA MET A 59 9.54 -13.55 -12.68
C MET A 59 8.96 -13.15 -11.31
N PRO A 60 7.62 -13.08 -11.14
CA PRO A 60 7.02 -12.82 -9.85
C PRO A 60 7.39 -13.91 -8.83
N PRO A 61 7.63 -13.55 -7.56
CA PRO A 61 7.85 -14.54 -6.50
C PRO A 61 6.58 -15.39 -6.29
N ASP A 62 6.75 -16.61 -5.77
CA ASP A 62 5.61 -17.40 -5.29
C ASP A 62 4.88 -16.65 -4.18
N GLU A 63 3.59 -16.39 -4.36
CA GLU A 63 2.80 -15.64 -3.40
C GLU A 63 2.55 -16.37 -2.07
N ASN A 64 2.94 -17.64 -1.98
CA ASN A 64 2.98 -18.41 -0.74
C ASN A 64 4.20 -18.11 0.14
N LEU A 65 5.23 -17.43 -0.39
CA LEU A 65 6.34 -16.97 0.41
C LEU A 65 5.86 -15.99 1.48
N THR A 66 6.46 -16.11 2.66
CA THR A 66 6.30 -15.10 3.71
C THR A 66 6.96 -13.80 3.29
N ILE A 67 6.52 -12.68 3.87
CA ILE A 67 7.12 -11.36 3.61
C ILE A 67 8.62 -11.36 3.92
N VAL A 68 9.04 -12.02 5.00
CA VAL A 68 10.46 -12.08 5.39
C VAL A 68 11.29 -12.85 4.36
N GLU A 69 10.79 -13.99 3.88
CA GLU A 69 11.46 -14.78 2.83
C GLU A 69 11.54 -13.99 1.52
N ALA A 70 10.43 -13.39 1.08
CA ALA A 70 10.37 -12.62 -0.15
C ALA A 70 11.31 -11.40 -0.11
N LEU A 71 11.33 -10.65 1.00
CA LEU A 71 12.27 -9.54 1.18
C LEU A 71 13.72 -10.02 1.20
N ALA A 72 14.03 -11.15 1.83
CA ALA A 72 15.38 -11.70 1.84
C ALA A 72 15.86 -12.07 0.42
N ALA A 73 15.00 -12.74 -0.35
CA ALA A 73 15.28 -13.11 -1.74
C ALA A 73 15.43 -11.89 -2.66
N ALA A 74 14.70 -10.80 -2.38
CA ALA A 74 14.70 -9.58 -3.19
C ALA A 74 15.61 -8.47 -2.63
N HIS A 75 16.67 -8.82 -1.89
CA HIS A 75 17.63 -7.86 -1.32
C HIS A 75 16.96 -6.70 -0.54
N SER A 76 15.97 -7.04 0.27
CA SER A 76 15.15 -6.14 1.12
C SER A 76 14.25 -5.16 0.39
N ARG A 77 13.97 -5.38 -0.90
CA ARG A 77 13.07 -4.54 -1.70
C ARG A 77 12.17 -5.37 -2.62
N LEU A 78 10.86 -5.26 -2.42
CA LEU A 78 9.87 -5.81 -3.33
C LEU A 78 9.23 -4.68 -4.15
N THR A 79 8.81 -5.02 -5.37
CA THR A 79 7.95 -4.18 -6.20
C THR A 79 6.60 -4.85 -6.27
N TYR A 80 5.54 -4.11 -5.98
CA TYR A 80 4.17 -4.56 -6.20
C TYR A 80 3.54 -3.70 -7.29
N VAL A 81 2.93 -4.34 -8.28
CA VAL A 81 2.25 -3.69 -9.40
C VAL A 81 0.77 -4.01 -9.30
N TYR A 82 -0.08 -2.99 -9.42
CA TYR A 82 -1.53 -3.13 -9.48
C TYR A 82 -2.07 -2.36 -10.66
N ASP A 83 -3.07 -2.96 -11.33
CA ASP A 83 -3.58 -2.52 -12.62
C ASP A 83 -2.46 -2.51 -13.67
N GLU A 84 -2.30 -3.61 -14.41
CA GLU A 84 -1.22 -3.73 -15.41
C GLU A 84 -1.32 -2.67 -16.53
N GLN A 85 -2.49 -2.08 -16.76
CA GLN A 85 -2.67 -1.05 -17.79
C GLN A 85 -2.20 0.31 -17.30
N LEU A 86 -2.54 0.68 -16.06
CA LEU A 86 -2.14 1.96 -15.46
C LEU A 86 -0.76 1.89 -14.77
N ALA A 87 -0.37 0.68 -14.39
CA ALA A 87 0.86 0.30 -13.71
C ALA A 87 1.14 1.11 -12.44
N TRP A 88 0.22 1.06 -11.47
CA TRP A 88 0.47 1.58 -10.13
C TRP A 88 1.54 0.73 -9.44
N ARG A 89 2.68 1.33 -9.11
CA ARG A 89 3.83 0.60 -8.55
C ARG A 89 4.08 1.02 -7.11
N LEU A 90 4.03 0.07 -6.19
CA LEU A 90 4.50 0.23 -4.83
C LEU A 90 5.91 -0.32 -4.69
N ARG A 91 6.82 0.50 -4.19
CA ARG A 91 8.08 0.03 -3.63
C ARG A 91 7.83 -0.35 -2.18
N ILE A 92 8.17 -1.59 -1.82
CA ILE A 92 8.01 -2.16 -0.48
C ILE A 92 9.40 -2.40 0.10
N THR A 93 9.71 -1.78 1.23
CA THR A 93 11.00 -1.94 1.91
C THR A 93 10.79 -2.11 3.40
N ARG A 94 11.76 -2.72 4.09
CA ARG A 94 11.74 -2.82 5.55
C ARG A 94 12.08 -1.46 6.17
N ALA A 95 11.21 -0.96 7.04
CA ALA A 95 11.48 0.22 7.85
C ALA A 95 12.11 -0.18 9.20
N ARG A 96 12.85 0.75 9.82
CA ARG A 96 13.29 0.60 11.21
C ARG A 96 12.11 0.82 12.14
N GLY A 97 11.93 -0.07 13.10
CA GLY A 97 10.92 0.05 14.13
C GLY A 97 11.08 -1.05 15.17
N MET A 98 10.95 -0.70 16.43
CA MET A 98 10.85 -1.66 17.52
C MET A 98 9.38 -1.89 17.84
N TRP A 99 9.01 -3.14 18.08
CA TRP A 99 7.65 -3.49 18.48
C TRP A 99 7.67 -4.24 19.81
N ARG A 100 6.60 -4.04 20.60
CA ARG A 100 6.39 -4.70 21.87
C ARG A 100 5.33 -5.80 21.76
N PRO A 101 5.63 -7.02 22.21
CA PRO A 101 4.67 -8.10 22.39
C PRO A 101 3.36 -7.65 23.04
N GLY A 102 2.21 -8.11 22.53
CA GLY A 102 0.88 -7.88 23.14
C GLY A 102 -0.08 -6.92 22.42
N SER A 103 0.23 -6.45 21.20
CA SER A 103 -0.74 -5.68 20.39
C SER A 103 -1.96 -6.53 20.01
N ARG A 104 -3.17 -6.00 20.27
CA ARG A 104 -4.45 -6.64 19.91
C ARG A 104 -4.68 -6.81 18.41
N HIS A 105 -4.03 -5.99 17.59
CA HIS A 105 -4.12 -6.06 16.13
C HIS A 105 -2.75 -6.45 15.55
N PRO A 106 -2.66 -7.56 14.77
CA PRO A 106 -1.40 -7.98 14.18
C PRO A 106 -0.99 -7.10 12.99
N ILE A 107 -1.97 -6.55 12.27
CA ILE A 107 -1.78 -5.66 11.12
C ILE A 107 -2.24 -4.26 11.49
N ILE A 108 -1.38 -3.25 11.32
CA ILE A 108 -1.70 -1.85 11.63
C ILE A 108 -0.96 -0.89 10.71
N CYS A 109 -1.65 0.12 10.19
CA CYS A 109 -1.05 1.29 9.58
C CYS A 109 -0.59 2.26 10.69
N LEU A 110 0.72 2.47 10.76
CA LEU A 110 1.37 3.32 11.75
C LEU A 110 1.34 4.79 11.31
N ASP A 111 1.57 5.03 10.02
CA ASP A 111 1.71 6.37 9.46
C ASP A 111 1.48 6.39 7.94
N GLY A 112 1.30 7.58 7.37
CA GLY A 112 1.05 7.77 5.95
C GLY A 112 0.91 9.23 5.55
N TYR A 113 0.98 9.47 4.24
CA TYR A 113 0.84 10.80 3.65
C TYR A 113 0.05 10.74 2.34
N LEU A 114 -0.84 11.72 2.17
CA LEU A 114 -1.78 11.90 1.04
C LEU A 114 -2.77 10.75 0.79
N ALA A 115 -3.86 11.08 0.11
CA ALA A 115 -4.83 10.12 -0.40
C ALA A 115 -4.22 9.30 -1.55
N GLY A 116 -4.37 7.98 -1.48
CA GLY A 116 -4.04 7.10 -2.60
C GLY A 116 -4.97 7.32 -3.79
N PRO A 117 -4.53 7.01 -5.02
CA PRO A 117 -5.38 7.10 -6.20
C PRO A 117 -6.53 6.09 -6.08
N ARG A 118 -7.75 6.50 -6.44
CA ARG A 118 -8.88 5.56 -6.53
C ARG A 118 -8.73 4.69 -7.77
N ASP A 119 -9.27 3.48 -7.74
CA ASP A 119 -9.40 2.65 -8.95
C ASP A 119 -10.07 3.44 -10.09
N GLY A 120 -9.53 3.33 -11.31
CA GLY A 120 -10.00 4.08 -12.49
C GLY A 120 -9.48 5.52 -12.58
N THR A 121 -8.65 5.97 -11.64
CA THR A 121 -7.92 7.24 -11.80
C THR A 121 -6.91 7.11 -12.93
N VAL A 122 -6.75 8.16 -13.74
CA VAL A 122 -5.69 8.25 -14.75
C VAL A 122 -4.31 7.99 -14.12
N GLY A 123 -3.43 7.27 -14.82
CA GLY A 123 -2.19 6.71 -14.26
C GLY A 123 -1.22 7.70 -13.58
N PRO A 124 -0.09 7.22 -13.03
CA PRO A 124 0.74 7.95 -12.06
C PRO A 124 1.12 9.40 -12.41
N LEU A 125 1.53 9.65 -13.66
CA LEU A 125 1.92 10.99 -14.12
C LEU A 125 0.74 11.96 -14.13
N ALA A 126 -0.42 11.51 -14.63
CA ALA A 126 -1.62 12.33 -14.67
C ALA A 126 -2.15 12.59 -13.25
N TYR A 127 -2.06 11.61 -12.35
CA TYR A 127 -2.40 11.82 -10.95
C TYR A 127 -1.45 12.80 -10.24
N SER A 128 -0.16 12.82 -10.58
CA SER A 128 0.77 13.85 -10.07
C SER A 128 0.34 15.26 -10.46
N ALA A 129 -0.10 15.45 -11.72
CA ALA A 129 -0.63 16.73 -12.17
C ALA A 129 -1.91 17.13 -11.41
N ILE A 130 -2.79 16.15 -11.12
CA ILE A 130 -3.97 16.35 -10.29
C ILE A 130 -3.57 16.80 -8.87
N LEU A 131 -2.62 16.14 -8.23
CA LEU A 131 -2.13 16.52 -6.90
C LEU A 131 -1.52 17.92 -6.92
N ALA A 132 -0.66 18.22 -7.89
CA ALA A 132 -0.05 19.55 -8.01
C ALA A 132 -1.11 20.65 -8.18
N GLY A 133 -2.09 20.44 -9.04
CA GLY A 133 -3.18 21.41 -9.26
C GLY A 133 -4.08 21.58 -8.05
N THR A 134 -4.45 20.50 -7.37
CA THR A 134 -5.31 20.56 -6.16
C THR A 134 -4.61 21.13 -4.95
N LEU A 135 -3.30 20.91 -4.80
CA LEU A 135 -2.48 21.48 -3.72
C LEU A 135 -2.01 22.93 -4.00
N GLY A 136 -2.42 23.53 -5.13
CA GLY A 136 -2.01 24.87 -5.53
C GLY A 136 -0.53 25.01 -5.89
N ARG A 137 0.13 23.89 -6.22
CA ARG A 137 1.56 23.81 -6.61
C ARG A 137 1.77 23.61 -8.11
N GLY A 138 0.70 23.63 -8.90
CA GLY A 138 0.72 23.39 -10.34
C GLY A 138 -0.40 24.14 -11.06
N PRO A 139 -0.59 23.87 -12.36
CA PRO A 139 -1.64 24.49 -13.15
C PRO A 139 -3.04 24.23 -12.57
N LYS A 140 -3.96 25.17 -12.81
CA LYS A 140 -5.38 24.95 -12.46
C LYS A 140 -5.93 23.78 -13.28
N LEU A 141 -6.65 22.89 -12.61
CA LEU A 141 -7.31 21.77 -13.25
C LEU A 141 -8.50 22.25 -14.08
N SER A 142 -8.77 21.58 -15.19
CA SER A 142 -9.98 21.82 -15.96
C SER A 142 -11.22 21.38 -15.17
N ARG A 143 -12.38 21.91 -15.55
CA ARG A 143 -13.66 21.53 -14.95
C ARG A 143 -13.92 20.03 -15.07
N ASP A 144 -13.67 19.45 -16.23
CA ASP A 144 -13.89 18.01 -16.49
C ASP A 144 -13.03 17.13 -15.56
N VAL A 145 -11.78 17.53 -15.31
CA VAL A 145 -10.90 16.82 -14.37
C VAL A 145 -11.46 16.91 -12.96
N LEU A 146 -11.85 18.10 -12.50
CA LEU A 146 -12.43 18.28 -11.16
C LEU A 146 -13.74 17.48 -10.98
N GLU A 147 -14.60 17.45 -12.00
CA GLU A 147 -15.83 16.66 -11.98
C GLU A 147 -15.52 15.15 -11.92
N SER A 148 -14.50 14.68 -12.66
CA SER A 148 -14.09 13.26 -12.67
C SER A 148 -13.55 12.75 -11.32
N LEU A 149 -13.00 13.63 -10.48
CA LEU A 149 -12.52 13.27 -9.13
C LEU A 149 -13.66 12.99 -8.15
N GLY A 150 -14.85 13.48 -8.49
CA GLY A 150 -16.06 13.37 -7.70
C GLY A 150 -16.10 14.35 -6.51
N PRO A 151 -17.28 14.49 -5.87
CA PRO A 151 -17.45 15.39 -4.76
C PRO A 151 -16.60 14.97 -3.55
N GLY A 152 -16.03 15.95 -2.86
CA GLY A 152 -15.25 15.73 -1.64
C GLY A 152 -13.91 15.03 -1.89
N PHE A 153 -13.37 15.08 -3.10
CA PHE A 153 -11.98 14.73 -3.33
C PHE A 153 -11.08 15.69 -2.54
N ASP A 154 -10.26 15.11 -1.68
CA ASP A 154 -9.26 15.82 -0.90
C ASP A 154 -7.93 15.04 -1.06
N PRO A 155 -6.94 15.62 -1.75
CA PRO A 155 -5.67 14.95 -1.99
C PRO A 155 -4.87 14.72 -0.70
N GLU A 156 -5.15 15.49 0.36
CA GLU A 156 -4.45 15.40 1.65
C GLU A 156 -5.13 14.39 2.60
N ARG A 157 -6.28 13.84 2.22
CA ARG A 157 -7.06 12.94 3.07
C ARG A 157 -6.34 11.61 3.31
N PHE A 158 -5.68 11.51 4.46
CA PHE A 158 -5.16 10.26 5.02
C PHE A 158 -5.83 9.98 6.38
N ASP A 159 -6.84 9.11 6.40
CA ASP A 159 -7.53 8.70 7.63
C ASP A 159 -6.97 7.37 8.16
N ARG A 160 -5.93 7.48 8.99
CA ARG A 160 -5.29 6.31 9.63
C ARG A 160 -6.27 5.48 10.46
N SER A 161 -7.25 6.10 11.09
CA SER A 161 -8.23 5.41 11.94
C SER A 161 -9.20 4.59 11.09
N ALA A 162 -9.66 5.12 9.96
CA ALA A 162 -10.47 4.38 9.00
C ALA A 162 -9.71 3.18 8.43
N ILE A 163 -8.48 3.41 7.94
CA ILE A 163 -7.61 2.33 7.44
C ILE A 163 -7.44 1.24 8.50
N ASN A 164 -7.16 1.60 9.75
CA ASN A 164 -6.96 0.61 10.81
C ASN A 164 -8.25 -0.15 11.19
N ARG A 165 -9.43 0.46 11.05
CA ARG A 165 -10.70 -0.27 11.20
C ARG A 165 -10.88 -1.31 10.10
N GLU A 166 -10.53 -0.98 8.86
CA GLU A 166 -10.60 -1.92 7.73
C GLU A 166 -9.56 -3.04 7.85
N LEU A 167 -8.32 -2.71 8.21
CA LEU A 167 -7.26 -3.70 8.47
C LEU A 167 -7.65 -4.68 9.58
N ALA A 168 -8.38 -4.23 10.61
CA ALA A 168 -8.86 -5.10 11.68
C ALA A 168 -9.89 -6.14 11.19
N GLN A 169 -10.53 -5.92 10.03
CA GLN A 169 -11.47 -6.87 9.42
C GLN A 169 -10.78 -7.92 8.54
N LEU A 170 -9.50 -7.74 8.20
CA LEU A 170 -8.72 -8.75 7.50
C LEU A 170 -8.48 -9.95 8.43
N ARG A 171 -9.46 -10.86 8.50
CA ARG A 171 -9.33 -12.16 9.18
C ARG A 171 -8.37 -13.03 8.37
N GLY A 172 -7.32 -13.55 9.01
CA GLY A 172 -6.38 -14.44 8.34
C GLY A 172 -5.03 -14.68 9.01
N VAL A 173 -4.66 -13.97 10.08
CA VAL A 173 -3.46 -14.35 10.83
C VAL A 173 -3.88 -15.42 11.85
N PRO A 174 -3.56 -16.71 11.66
CA PRO A 174 -3.68 -17.63 12.76
C PRO A 174 -2.81 -17.08 13.89
N ALA A 175 -3.44 -16.67 14.99
CA ALA A 175 -2.76 -16.74 16.27
C ALA A 175 -2.35 -18.21 16.38
N SER A 176 -1.05 -18.46 16.44
CA SER A 176 -0.46 -19.80 16.56
C SER A 176 -1.37 -20.64 17.47
N ALA A 177 -2.08 -21.60 16.89
CA ALA A 177 -2.97 -22.45 17.65
C ALA A 177 -2.12 -23.20 18.67
N GLY A 178 -2.43 -23.00 19.95
CA GLY A 178 -1.98 -23.87 21.04
C GLY A 178 -2.72 -25.19 21.03
#